data_AF-A0A401RK96-F1
#
_entry.id   AF-A0A401RK96-F1
#
_cell.length_a   1.000
_cell.length_b   1.000
_cell.length_c   1.000
_cell.angle_alpha   90.00
_cell.angle_beta   90.00
_cell.angle_gamma   90.00
#
_symmetry.space_group_name_H-M   'P 1'
#
loop_
_entity.id
_entity.type
_entity.pdbx_description
1 polymer ?
#
loop_
_entity_poly.entity_id
_entity_poly.type
_entity_poly.pdbx_seq_one_letter_code
_entity_poly.pdbx_strand_id
1 'polypeptide(L)' 'MWHVWLLLVALALAPSRAEEGIDIPEYDGVDRVIHLSPKNYKPVLKKFDVLCLYYHEAIEDDKVAQKQFEWEELTLE' A
#
# COMPACT_ATOMS: atom_id res chain seq x y z
N MET A 1 38.38 12.11 41.13
CA MET A 1 38.39 11.19 39.96
C MET A 1 37.18 10.28 39.90
N TRP A 2 36.64 9.76 41.01
CA TRP A 2 35.43 8.92 41.03
C TRP A 2 34.16 9.59 40.45
N HIS A 3 33.99 10.89 40.65
CA HIS A 3 32.83 11.64 40.13
C HIS A 3 32.75 11.68 38.59
N VAL A 4 33.90 11.62 37.91
CA VAL A 4 33.94 11.58 36.43
C VAL A 4 33.39 10.24 35.93
N TRP A 5 33.73 9.15 36.61
CA TRP A 5 33.20 7.82 36.31
C TRP A 5 31.70 7.73 36.58
N LEU A 6 31.21 8.33 37.67
CA LEU A 6 29.78 8.42 37.95
C LEU A 6 29.02 9.21 36.86
N LEU A 7 29.60 10.31 36.38
CA LEU A 7 29.02 11.11 35.30
C LEU A 7 28.96 10.35 33.98
N LEU A 8 30.01 9.59 33.63
CA LEU A 8 30.02 8.78 32.41
C LEU A 8 28.99 7.65 32.46
N VAL A 9 28.82 7.00 33.61
CA VAL A 9 27.79 5.97 33.80
C VAL A 9 26.38 6.58 33.70
N ALA A 10 26.16 7.76 34.30
CA ALA A 10 24.87 8.45 34.19
C ALA A 10 24.54 8.85 32.74
N LEU A 11 25.55 9.27 31.96
CA LEU A 11 25.36 9.61 30.55
C LEU A 11 25.12 8.38 29.67
N ALA A 12 25.79 7.25 29.95
CA ALA A 12 25.60 6.01 29.21
C ALA A 12 24.24 5.35 29.51
N LEU A 13 23.67 5.59 30.69
CA LEU A 13 22.34 5.12 31.09
C LEU A 13 21.22 6.11 30.73
N ALA A 14 21.56 7.28 30.16
CA ALA A 14 20.56 8.23 29.74
C ALA A 14 19.70 7.60 28.63
N PRO A 15 18.36 7.65 28.74
CA PRO A 15 17.49 7.06 27.73
C PRO A 15 17.69 7.79 26.41
N SER A 16 18.10 7.05 25.38
CA SER A 16 18.11 7.58 24.02
C SER A 16 16.67 7.85 23.60
N ARG A 17 16.35 9.11 23.30
CA ARG A 17 15.10 9.46 22.63
C ARG A 17 15.16 8.94 21.20
N ALA A 18 14.68 7.72 21.00
CA ALA A 18 14.34 7.24 19.67
C ALA A 18 13.04 7.95 19.24
N GLU A 19 12.98 8.36 17.98
CA GLU A 19 11.73 8.83 17.38
C GLU A 19 10.75 7.66 17.28
N GLU A 20 9.45 7.96 17.36
CA GLU A 20 8.43 6.97 17.03
C GLU A 20 8.66 6.46 15.60
N GLY A 21 8.58 5.15 15.42
CA GLY A 21 8.77 4.52 14.12
C GLY A 21 7.72 4.96 13.11
N ILE A 22 7.94 4.64 11.83
CA ILE A 22 6.93 4.85 10.81
C ILE A 22 5.75 3.91 11.02
N ASP A 23 4.53 4.44 10.88
CA ASP A 23 3.32 3.63 10.89
C ASP A 23 3.29 2.69 9.69
N ILE A 24 2.73 1.50 9.90
CA ILE A 24 2.50 0.56 8.80
C ILE A 24 1.39 1.15 7.93
N PRO A 25 1.59 1.26 6.60
CA PRO A 25 0.56 1.79 5.72
C PRO A 25 -0.68 0.89 5.72
N GLU A 26 -1.85 1.49 5.85
CA GLU A 26 -3.15 0.83 5.75
C GLU A 26 -3.80 1.16 4.40
N TYR A 27 -4.74 0.31 3.96
CA TYR A 27 -5.53 0.57 2.76
C TYR A 27 -6.33 1.87 2.92
N ASP A 28 -6.17 2.80 1.96
CA ASP A 28 -6.75 4.15 2.04
C ASP A 28 -8.18 4.24 1.48
N GLY A 29 -8.70 3.17 0.90
CA GLY A 29 -10.04 3.13 0.29
C GLY A 29 -10.13 3.85 -1.05
N VAL A 30 -9.00 4.23 -1.66
CA VAL A 30 -8.96 4.94 -2.93
C VAL A 30 -8.81 3.94 -4.08
N ASP A 31 -9.83 3.84 -4.93
CA ASP A 31 -9.77 3.04 -6.15
C ASP A 31 -8.69 3.57 -7.12
N ARG A 32 -7.67 2.73 -7.34
CA ARG A 32 -6.55 2.98 -8.25
C ARG A 32 -6.58 2.09 -9.48
N VAL A 33 -7.52 1.14 -9.54
CA VAL A 33 -7.69 0.23 -10.67
C VAL A 33 -8.34 1.00 -11.82
N ILE A 34 -7.82 0.78 -13.03
CA ILE A 34 -8.31 1.51 -14.22
C ILE A 34 -8.97 0.51 -15.15
N HIS A 35 -10.29 0.66 -15.35
CA HIS A 35 -10.99 -0.10 -16.37
C HIS A 35 -10.51 0.30 -17.78
N LEU A 36 -9.83 -0.63 -18.45
CA LEU A 36 -9.31 -0.42 -19.80
C LEU A 36 -10.37 -0.65 -20.86
N SER A 37 -10.37 0.22 -21.87
CA SER A 37 -11.29 0.16 -23.01
C SER A 37 -10.60 0.64 -24.28
N PRO A 38 -11.16 0.36 -25.47
CA PRO A 38 -10.66 0.89 -26.73
C PRO A 38 -10.56 2.42 -26.77
N LYS A 39 -11.29 3.13 -25.89
CA LYS A 39 -11.30 4.60 -25.81
C LYS A 39 -10.13 5.17 -25.01
N ASN A 40 -9.62 4.45 -24.01
CA ASN A 40 -8.64 4.98 -23.04
C ASN A 40 -7.30 4.21 -22.98
N TYR A 41 -7.16 3.07 -23.66
CA TYR A 41 -5.94 2.25 -23.54
C TYR A 41 -4.66 2.98 -23.98
N LYS A 42 -4.70 3.74 -25.09
CA LYS A 42 -3.53 4.46 -25.60
C LYS A 42 -2.97 5.49 -24.63
N PRO A 43 -3.77 6.41 -24.04
CA PRO A 43 -3.25 7.35 -23.05
C PRO A 43 -2.81 6.65 -21.75
N VAL A 44 -3.48 5.58 -21.30
CA VAL A 44 -3.07 4.83 -20.09
C VAL A 44 -1.70 4.18 -20.28
N LEU A 45 -1.46 3.53 -21.43
CA LEU A 45 -0.17 2.94 -21.76
C LEU A 45 0.99 3.95 -21.81
N LYS A 46 0.69 5.23 -22.03
CA LYS A 46 1.71 6.30 -22.01
C LYS A 46 1.90 6.92 -20.63
N LYS A 47 0.93 6.75 -19.72
CA LYS A 47 0.92 7.36 -18.40
C LYS A 47 1.81 6.60 -17.41
N PHE A 48 1.91 5.28 -17.56
CA PHE A 48 2.59 4.42 -16.62
C PHE A 48 3.76 3.70 -17.28
N ASP A 49 4.90 3.66 -16.61
CA ASP A 49 6.08 2.91 -17.07
C ASP A 49 5.85 1.40 -16.99
N VAL A 50 5.05 0.96 -16.00
CA VAL A 50 4.65 -0.43 -15.80
C VAL A 50 3.13 -0.48 -15.65
N LEU A 51 2.51 -1.43 -16.35
CA LEU A 51 1.08 -1.68 -16.28
C LEU A 51 0.84 -3.14 -15.90
N CYS A 52 0.11 -3.39 -14.82
CA CYS A 52 -0.40 -4.70 -14.47
C CYS A 52 -1.79 -4.86 -15.08
N LEU A 53 -2.01 -5.95 -15.83
CA LEU A 53 -3.29 -6.22 -16.49
C LEU A 53 -3.96 -7.42 -15.82
N TYR A 54 -5.08 -7.18 -15.16
CA TYR A 54 -5.98 -8.24 -14.74
C TYR A 54 -6.93 -8.59 -15.90
N TYR A 55 -6.63 -9.68 -16.61
CA TYR A 55 -7.49 -10.18 -17.67
C TYR A 55 -8.40 -11.26 -17.11
N HIS A 56 -9.71 -11.09 -17.29
CA HIS A 56 -10.73 -12.03 -16.86
C HIS A 56 -11.79 -12.22 -17.96
N GLU A 57 -12.56 -13.29 -17.87
CA GLU A 57 -13.68 -13.54 -18.77
C GLU A 57 -14.87 -12.63 -18.44
N ALA A 58 -15.79 -12.47 -19.38
CA ALA A 58 -17.04 -11.76 -19.12
C ALA A 58 -17.82 -12.49 -18.02
N ILE A 59 -18.31 -11.74 -17.03
CA ILE A 59 -19.07 -12.30 -15.92
C ILE A 59 -20.45 -12.67 -16.45
N GLU A 60 -20.90 -13.88 -16.13
CA GLU A 60 -22.26 -14.34 -16.45
C GLU A 60 -23.30 -13.53 -15.66
N ASP A 61 -24.56 -13.51 -16.12
CA ASP A 61 -25.66 -12.77 -15.47
C ASP A 61 -26.16 -13.41 -14.15
N ASP A 62 -25.31 -14.23 -13.51
CA ASP A 62 -25.60 -14.81 -12.21
C ASP A 62 -25.16 -13.87 -11.08
N LYS A 63 -26.03 -13.70 -10.08
CA LYS A 63 -25.80 -12.78 -8.96
C LYS A 63 -24.63 -13.19 -8.08
N VAL A 64 -24.33 -14.50 -8.00
CA VAL A 64 -23.20 -14.98 -7.20
C VAL A 64 -21.90 -14.67 -7.91
N ALA A 65 -21.85 -14.90 -9.22
CA ALA A 65 -20.69 -14.58 -10.05
C ALA A 65 -20.37 -13.07 -10.05
N GLN A 66 -21.37 -12.21 -10.19
CA GLN A 66 -21.20 -10.75 -10.10
C GLN A 66 -20.66 -10.32 -8.75
N LYS A 67 -21.24 -10.83 -7.66
CA LYS A 67 -20.79 -10.50 -6.32
C LYS A 67 -19.37 -10.96 -6.07
N GLN A 68 -19.02 -12.18 -6.49
CA GLN A 68 -17.66 -12.69 -6.33
C GLN A 68 -16.65 -11.80 -7.06
N PHE A 69 -16.98 -11.39 -8.29
CA PHE A 69 -16.13 -10.48 -9.05
C PHE A 69 -15.95 -9.13 -8.36
N GLU A 70 -17.00 -8.53 -7.80
CA GLU A 70 -16.91 -7.28 -7.02
C GLU A 70 -15.94 -7.41 -5.82
N TRP A 71 -15.93 -8.56 -5.13
CA TRP A 71 -14.98 -8.80 -4.04
C TRP A 71 -13.53 -8.94 -4.53
N GLU A 72 -13.35 -9.59 -5.67
CA GLU A 72 -12.04 -9.74 -6.30
C GLU A 72 -11.50 -8.38 -6.76
N GLU A 73 -12.33 -7.54 -7.39
CA GLU A 73 -11.95 -6.18 -7.78
C GLU A 73 -11.59 -5.32 -6.57
N LEU A 74 -12.38 -5.38 -5.48
CA LEU A 74 -12.08 -4.66 -4.23
C LEU A 74 -10.72 -5.05 -3.63
N THR A 75 -10.25 -6.26 -3.89
CA THR A 75 -8.93 -6.73 -3.42
C THR A 75 -7.78 -6.16 -4.26
N LEU A 76 -8.07 -5.64 -5.46
CA LEU A 76 -7.09 -5.06 -6.38
C LEU A 76 -6.97 -3.54 -6.26
N GLU A 77 -7.93 -2.89 -5.59
CA GLU A 77 -7.90 -1.48 -5.21
C GLU A 77 -6.82 -1.18 -4.16
#